data_AF-A0A520A559-F1
#
_entry.id   AF-A0A520A559-F1
#
_cell.length_a   1.000
_cell.length_b   1.000
_cell.length_c   1.000
_cell.angle_alpha   90.00
_cell.angle_beta   90.00
_cell.angle_gamma   90.00
#
_symmetry.space_group_name_H-M   'P 1'
#
loop_
_entity.id
_entity.type
_entity.pdbx_description
1 polymer ?
#
loop_
_entity_poly.entity_id
_entity_poly.type
_entity_poly.pdbx_seq_one_letter_code
_entity_poly.pdbx_strand_id
1 'polypeptide(L)'
;MDTADLLQRALHFDFLSLEEGVHLYHHADTASLMFVANELRKIQVPSGKVTWQIDRNVNTTNVCIANCKFCNFFRRPGHDESYITDIETYKVKIEETFRLGGDQLLLQGGHHPDLGLSFYADLFKTLKELYPDLKLHALGPPEIAHV
;
A
#
# COMPACT_ATOMS: atom_id res chain seq x y z
N MET A 1 -15.02 -0.41 31.64
CA MET A 1 -13.63 -0.47 31.15
C MET A 1 -12.94 0.78 31.64
N ASP A 2 -11.76 0.65 32.23
CA ASP A 2 -10.94 1.79 32.64
C ASP A 2 -9.92 2.08 31.55
N THR A 3 -9.88 3.32 31.06
CA THR A 3 -8.95 3.71 29.99
C THR A 3 -7.50 3.60 30.45
N ALA A 4 -7.20 3.97 31.70
CA ALA A 4 -5.83 3.93 32.22
C ALA A 4 -5.30 2.50 32.29
N ASP A 5 -6.10 1.56 32.82
CA ASP A 5 -5.78 0.13 32.83
C ASP A 5 -5.52 -0.44 31.42
N LEU A 6 -6.39 -0.13 30.44
CA LEU A 6 -6.22 -0.60 29.06
C LEU A 6 -4.93 -0.07 28.40
N LEU A 7 -4.59 1.19 28.65
CA LEU A 7 -3.34 1.79 28.16
C LEU A 7 -2.10 1.15 28.83
N GLN A 8 -2.19 0.79 30.10
CA GLN A 8 -1.12 0.08 30.80
C GLN A 8 -0.94 -1.35 30.27
N ARG A 9 -2.04 -2.07 30.06
CA ARG A 9 -2.04 -3.39 29.41
C ARG A 9 -1.43 -3.33 28.01
N ALA A 10 -1.77 -2.31 27.23
CA ALA A 10 -1.17 -2.08 25.91
C ALA A 10 0.35 -1.96 25.99
N LEU A 11 0.90 -1.19 26.95
CA LEU A 11 2.34 -1.05 27.16
C LEU A 11 3.07 -2.36 27.48
N HIS A 12 2.36 -3.35 28.02
CA HIS A 12 2.88 -4.69 28.27
C HIS A 12 2.69 -5.67 27.10
N PHE A 13 2.17 -5.21 25.96
CA PHE A 13 1.78 -6.03 24.81
C PHE A 13 0.69 -7.07 25.13
N ASP A 14 -0.13 -6.80 26.15
CA ASP A 14 -1.31 -7.63 26.41
C ASP A 14 -2.30 -7.48 25.25
N PHE A 15 -2.97 -8.58 24.92
CA PHE A 15 -4.05 -8.54 23.93
C PHE A 15 -5.18 -7.63 24.42
N LEU A 16 -5.62 -6.71 23.55
CA LEU A 16 -6.84 -5.93 23.74
C LEU A 16 -7.93 -6.45 22.81
N SER A 17 -9.13 -6.67 23.36
CA SER A 17 -10.28 -7.11 22.56
C SER A 17 -10.79 -6.01 21.61
N LEU A 18 -11.68 -6.38 20.69
CA LEU A 18 -12.36 -5.42 19.82
C LEU A 18 -13.10 -4.35 20.63
N GLU A 19 -13.83 -4.76 21.66
CA GLU A 19 -14.61 -3.88 22.54
C GLU A 19 -13.69 -2.92 23.31
N GLU A 20 -12.54 -3.40 23.77
CA GLU A 20 -11.53 -2.60 24.47
C GLU A 20 -10.89 -1.57 23.52
N GLY A 21 -10.60 -1.96 22.27
CA GLY A 21 -10.10 -1.05 21.24
C GLY A 21 -11.11 0.04 20.88
N VAL A 22 -12.39 -0.31 20.72
CA VAL A 22 -13.48 0.66 20.50
C VAL A 22 -13.65 1.58 21.71
N HIS A 23 -13.53 1.06 22.93
CA HIS A 23 -13.56 1.89 24.13
C HIS A 23 -12.43 2.94 24.13
N LEU A 24 -11.18 2.53 23.84
CA LEU A 24 -10.05 3.46 23.72
C LEU A 24 -10.29 4.52 22.64
N TYR A 25 -10.82 4.13 21.47
CA TYR A 25 -11.11 5.07 20.37
C TYR A 25 -12.07 6.20 20.79
N HIS A 26 -13.08 5.88 21.61
CA HIS A 26 -14.09 6.86 22.04
C HIS A 26 -13.72 7.66 23.29
N HIS A 27 -12.87 7.13 24.16
CA HIS A 27 -12.69 7.68 25.51
C HIS A 27 -11.26 8.08 25.86
N ALA A 28 -10.25 7.52 25.20
CA ALA A 28 -8.86 7.88 25.48
C ALA A 28 -8.54 9.26 24.87
N ASP A 29 -7.87 10.10 25.65
CA ASP A 29 -7.36 11.35 25.12
C ASP A 29 -6.20 11.10 24.16
N THR A 30 -6.05 11.98 23.18
CA THR A 30 -5.04 11.83 22.13
C THR A 30 -3.62 11.83 22.68
N ALA A 31 -3.33 12.58 23.76
CA ALA A 31 -1.97 12.67 24.30
C ALA A 31 -1.53 11.35 24.93
N SER A 32 -2.42 10.71 25.69
CA SER A 32 -2.18 9.38 26.28
C SER A 32 -2.00 8.31 25.20
N LEU A 33 -2.83 8.32 24.15
CA LEU A 33 -2.68 7.40 23.00
C LEU A 33 -1.35 7.61 22.27
N MET A 34 -0.98 8.86 21.99
CA MET A 34 0.29 9.20 21.33
C MET A 34 1.49 8.74 22.16
N PHE A 35 1.45 8.94 23.49
CA PHE A 35 2.51 8.50 24.39
C PHE A 35 2.67 6.98 24.33
N VAL A 36 1.58 6.22 24.57
CA VAL A 36 1.63 4.76 24.56
C VAL A 36 2.08 4.21 23.21
N ALA A 37 1.54 4.73 22.11
CA ALA A 37 1.95 4.32 20.77
C ALA A 37 3.45 4.57 20.51
N ASN A 38 3.98 5.71 20.98
CA ASN A 38 5.39 6.03 20.85
C ASN A 38 6.29 5.11 21.69
N GLU A 39 5.89 4.78 22.93
CA GLU A 39 6.63 3.83 23.77
C GLU A 39 6.63 2.43 23.15
N LEU A 40 5.48 1.95 22.65
CA LEU A 40 5.40 0.69 21.92
C LEU A 40 6.30 0.66 20.69
N ARG A 41 6.35 1.76 19.92
CA ARG A 41 7.26 1.90 18.78
C ARG A 41 8.73 1.81 19.21
N LYS A 42 9.12 2.44 20.33
CA LYS A 42 10.50 2.34 20.85
C LYS A 42 10.84 0.92 21.28
N ILE A 43 9.91 0.18 21.87
CA ILE A 43 10.12 -1.23 22.24
C ILE A 43 10.31 -2.10 20.99
N GLN A 44 9.48 -1.91 19.96
CA GLN A 44 9.58 -2.67 18.71
C GLN A 44 10.78 -2.25 17.84
N VAL A 45 11.22 -0.99 17.92
CA VAL A 45 12.37 -0.46 17.18
C VAL A 45 13.37 0.18 18.16
N PRO A 46 14.10 -0.62 18.97
CA PRO A 46 14.99 -0.11 20.02
C PRO A 46 16.11 0.79 19.49
N SER A 47 16.52 0.58 18.23
CA SER A 47 17.57 1.39 17.59
C SER A 47 17.15 2.85 17.34
N GLY A 48 15.85 3.16 17.40
CA GLY A 48 15.31 4.47 17.03
C GLY A 48 15.48 4.83 15.55
N LYS A 49 15.99 3.91 14.71
CA LYS A 49 16.20 4.15 13.28
C LYS A 49 14.86 4.28 12.57
N VAL A 50 14.67 5.40 11.89
CA VAL A 50 13.55 5.61 10.97
C VAL A 50 14.05 5.26 9.56
N THR A 51 13.36 4.36 8.88
CA THR A 51 13.67 3.95 7.51
C THR A 51 12.71 4.60 6.53
N TRP A 52 13.11 4.67 5.27
CA TRP A 52 12.29 5.13 4.15
C TRP A 52 12.64 4.32 2.91
N GLN A 53 11.76 4.36 1.92
CA GLN A 53 11.94 3.77 0.60
C GLN A 53 11.67 4.87 -0.43
N ILE A 54 12.55 4.97 -1.43
CA ILE A 54 12.27 5.79 -2.62
C ILE A 54 11.68 4.83 -3.65
N ASP A 55 10.37 4.93 -3.86
CA ASP A 55 9.66 4.16 -4.86
C ASP A 55 8.87 5.07 -5.81
N ARG A 56 8.28 4.44 -6.82
CA ARG A 56 7.38 5.13 -7.75
C ARG A 56 6.08 4.37 -7.86
N ASN A 57 4.99 5.07 -7.61
CA ASN A 57 3.66 4.59 -7.96
C ASN A 57 3.47 4.73 -9.47
N VAL A 58 3.20 3.61 -10.15
CA VAL A 58 2.76 3.58 -11.55
C VAL A 58 1.61 2.59 -11.64
N ASN A 59 0.57 2.95 -12.39
CA ASN A 59 -0.61 2.11 -12.48
C ASN A 59 -0.60 1.23 -13.72
N THR A 60 -1.17 0.02 -13.63
CA THR A 60 -1.38 -0.84 -14.81
C THR A 60 -2.45 -0.29 -15.74
N THR A 61 -3.52 0.23 -15.14
CA THR A 61 -4.68 0.80 -15.81
C THR A 61 -5.51 1.58 -14.80
N ASN A 62 -6.28 2.56 -15.24
CA ASN A 62 -7.33 3.18 -14.44
C ASN A 62 -8.73 2.58 -14.67
N VAL A 63 -8.85 1.59 -15.57
CA VAL A 63 -10.11 0.88 -15.83
C VAL A 63 -10.41 -0.07 -14.69
N CYS A 64 -11.58 0.05 -14.06
CA CYS A 64 -11.96 -0.82 -12.94
C CYS A 64 -13.43 -1.24 -13.01
N ILE A 65 -13.81 -2.35 -12.40
CA ILE A 65 -15.22 -2.74 -12.24
C ILE A 65 -15.71 -2.65 -10.80
N ALA A 66 -14.81 -2.42 -9.83
CA ALA A 66 -15.17 -2.34 -8.41
C ALA A 66 -16.03 -1.12 -8.07
N ASN A 67 -15.88 -0.01 -8.82
CA ASN A 67 -16.68 1.21 -8.66
C ASN A 67 -16.71 1.75 -7.21
N CYS A 68 -15.55 1.81 -6.55
CA CYS A 68 -15.43 2.31 -5.19
C CYS A 68 -15.84 3.79 -5.10
N LYS A 69 -16.83 4.12 -4.27
CA LYS A 69 -17.42 5.46 -4.17
C LYS A 69 -16.44 6.57 -3.75
N PHE A 70 -15.34 6.21 -3.11
CA PHE A 70 -14.30 7.13 -2.64
C PHE A 70 -13.11 7.25 -3.62
N CYS A 71 -13.09 6.47 -4.70
CA CYS A 71 -11.95 6.40 -5.60
C CYS A 71 -12.05 7.44 -6.73
N ASN A 72 -11.15 8.43 -6.69
CA ASN A 72 -10.97 9.43 -7.76
C ASN A 72 -10.31 8.83 -9.02
N PHE A 73 -9.46 7.82 -8.84
CA PHE A 73 -8.63 7.25 -9.91
C PHE A 73 -9.43 6.47 -10.97
N PHE A 74 -10.51 5.82 -10.54
CA PHE A 74 -11.29 4.89 -11.35
C PHE A 74 -11.90 5.53 -12.61
N ARG A 75 -11.87 4.78 -13.72
CA ARG A 75 -12.69 4.99 -14.91
C ARG A 75 -13.44 3.72 -15.31
N ARG A 76 -14.72 3.85 -15.65
CA ARG A 76 -15.53 2.72 -16.15
C ARG A 76 -14.96 2.20 -17.49
N PRO A 77 -15.13 0.91 -17.82
CA PRO A 77 -14.76 0.40 -19.14
C PRO A 77 -15.35 1.26 -20.26
N GLY A 78 -14.50 1.65 -21.22
CA GLY A 78 -14.87 2.51 -22.34
C GLY A 78 -14.98 4.01 -22.02
N HIS A 79 -14.50 4.48 -20.86
CA HIS A 79 -14.39 5.92 -20.62
C HIS A 79 -13.30 6.55 -21.50
N ASP A 80 -13.48 7.81 -21.90
CA ASP A 80 -12.53 8.51 -22.78
C ASP A 80 -11.14 8.74 -22.17
N GLU A 81 -11.02 8.54 -20.85
CA GLU A 81 -9.77 8.69 -20.09
C GLU A 81 -9.19 7.32 -19.69
N SER A 82 -9.79 6.23 -20.17
CA SER A 82 -9.31 4.88 -19.91
C SER A 82 -7.94 4.66 -20.55
N TYR A 83 -7.02 4.04 -19.81
CA TYR A 83 -5.70 3.67 -20.34
C TYR A 83 -5.22 2.33 -19.80
N ILE A 84 -4.31 1.71 -20.54
CA ILE A 84 -3.42 0.64 -20.05
C ILE A 84 -2.00 1.17 -20.26
N THR A 85 -1.17 1.11 -19.22
CA THR A 85 0.19 1.63 -19.28
C THR A 85 1.07 0.71 -20.11
N ASP A 86 1.73 1.27 -21.12
CA ASP A 86 2.67 0.56 -21.98
C ASP A 86 4.08 0.47 -21.38
N ILE A 87 4.91 -0.42 -21.94
CA ILE A 87 6.28 -0.68 -21.48
C ILE A 87 7.19 0.55 -21.61
N GLU A 88 7.04 1.38 -22.63
CA GLU A 88 7.88 2.58 -22.79
C GLU A 88 7.56 3.62 -21.72
N THR A 89 6.27 3.76 -21.35
CA THR A 89 5.85 4.57 -20.21
C THR A 89 6.45 4.05 -18.90
N TYR A 90 6.47 2.72 -18.67
CA TYR A 90 7.13 2.15 -17.50
C TYR A 90 8.63 2.44 -17.47
N LYS A 91 9.33 2.25 -18.59
CA LYS A 91 10.78 2.49 -18.69
C LYS A 91 11.11 3.91 -18.28
N VAL A 92 10.43 4.92 -18.82
CA VAL A 92 10.64 6.33 -18.43
C VAL A 92 10.52 6.50 -16.91
N LYS A 93 9.48 5.95 -16.29
CA LYS A 93 9.25 6.07 -14.84
C LYS A 93 10.28 5.31 -14.00
N ILE A 94 10.75 4.16 -14.47
CA ILE A 94 11.76 3.35 -13.78
C ILE A 94 13.11 4.06 -13.83
N GLU A 95 13.54 4.54 -15.01
CA GLU A 95 14.79 5.30 -15.15
C GLU A 95 14.79 6.58 -14.31
N GLU A 96 13.66 7.30 -14.27
CA GLU A 96 13.48 8.46 -13.40
C GLU A 96 13.66 8.09 -11.92
N THR A 97 13.14 6.94 -11.50
CA THR A 97 13.23 6.44 -10.13
C THR A 97 14.66 6.06 -9.76
N PHE A 98 15.34 5.32 -10.62
CA PHE A 98 16.74 4.94 -10.43
C PHE A 98 17.67 6.14 -10.35
N ARG A 99 17.47 7.14 -11.20
CA ARG A 99 18.23 8.40 -11.16
C ARG A 99 18.05 9.16 -9.85
N LEU A 100 16.92 9.00 -9.17
CA LEU A 100 16.63 9.59 -7.86
C LEU A 100 17.10 8.70 -6.68
N GLY A 101 17.75 7.57 -6.95
CA GLY A 101 18.23 6.63 -5.94
C GLY A 101 17.15 5.68 -5.40
N GLY A 102 15.99 5.60 -6.06
CA GLY A 102 14.99 4.58 -5.76
C GLY A 102 15.25 3.28 -6.50
N ASP A 103 14.63 2.19 -6.04
CA ASP A 103 14.81 0.85 -6.62
C ASP A 103 13.52 0.03 -6.65
N GLN A 104 12.36 0.64 -6.37
CA GLN A 104 11.07 -0.05 -6.28
C GLN A 104 9.99 0.62 -7.13
N LEU A 105 9.19 -0.21 -7.78
CA LEU A 105 7.93 0.17 -8.41
C LEU A 105 6.77 -0.32 -7.55
N LEU A 106 5.92 0.61 -7.10
CA LEU A 106 4.61 0.29 -6.54
C LEU A 106 3.62 0.20 -7.71
N LEU A 107 3.22 -1.03 -8.05
CA LEU A 107 2.39 -1.31 -9.21
C LEU A 107 0.98 -1.74 -8.79
N GLN A 108 0.02 -0.83 -8.94
CA GLN A 108 -1.38 -1.05 -8.57
C GLN A 108 -2.30 -0.44 -9.63
N GLY A 109 -3.44 -1.03 -9.93
CA GLY A 109 -4.34 -0.50 -10.95
C GLY A 109 -5.80 -0.77 -10.66
N GLY A 110 -6.61 -0.44 -11.65
CA GLY A 110 -8.01 -0.84 -11.67
C GLY A 110 -8.19 -2.31 -12.02
N HIS A 111 -9.32 -2.86 -11.58
CA HIS A 111 -9.77 -4.21 -11.90
C HIS A 111 -10.33 -4.24 -13.34
N HIS A 112 -9.45 -4.25 -14.34
CA HIS A 112 -9.87 -4.27 -15.74
C HIS A 112 -10.45 -5.66 -16.09
N PRO A 113 -11.63 -5.74 -16.71
CA PRO A 113 -12.30 -7.02 -16.96
C PRO A 113 -11.61 -7.94 -17.98
N ASP A 114 -10.67 -7.41 -18.76
CA ASP A 114 -10.01 -8.09 -19.88
C ASP A 114 -8.53 -8.38 -19.58
N LEU A 115 -8.00 -7.89 -18.44
CA LEU A 115 -6.62 -8.13 -18.02
C LEU A 115 -6.59 -9.25 -16.99
N GLY A 116 -6.33 -10.47 -17.45
CA GLY A 116 -6.20 -11.66 -16.61
C GLY A 116 -4.76 -11.97 -16.18
N LEU A 117 -4.55 -13.14 -15.58
CA LEU A 117 -3.27 -13.55 -14.98
C LEU A 117 -2.08 -13.46 -15.95
N SER A 118 -2.27 -13.83 -17.22
CA SER A 118 -1.21 -13.78 -18.24
C SER A 118 -0.67 -12.36 -18.43
N PHE A 119 -1.54 -11.35 -18.47
CA PHE A 119 -1.12 -9.95 -18.60
C PHE A 119 -0.16 -9.54 -17.48
N TYR A 120 -0.51 -9.84 -16.22
CA TYR A 120 0.31 -9.47 -15.07
C TYR A 120 1.61 -10.27 -15.02
N ALA A 121 1.54 -11.59 -15.25
CA ALA A 121 2.72 -12.45 -15.27
C ALA A 121 3.72 -12.03 -16.35
N ASP A 122 3.24 -11.75 -17.56
CA ASP A 122 4.06 -11.28 -18.68
C ASP A 122 4.63 -9.90 -18.39
N LEU A 123 3.84 -8.97 -17.86
CA LEU A 123 4.31 -7.64 -17.46
C LEU A 123 5.44 -7.74 -16.42
N PHE A 124 5.25 -8.52 -15.35
CA PHE A 124 6.28 -8.69 -14.32
C PHE A 124 7.55 -9.31 -14.88
N LYS A 125 7.40 -10.35 -15.72
CA LYS A 125 8.53 -11.00 -16.38
C LYS A 125 9.30 -10.00 -17.25
N THR A 126 8.61 -9.27 -18.13
CA THR A 126 9.24 -8.25 -18.99
C THR A 126 9.93 -7.16 -18.18
N LEU A 127 9.30 -6.64 -17.12
CA LEU A 127 9.93 -5.64 -16.26
C LEU A 127 11.18 -6.17 -15.57
N LYS A 128 11.17 -7.43 -15.10
CA LYS A 128 12.36 -8.07 -14.48
C LYS A 128 13.45 -8.40 -15.48
N GLU A 129 13.11 -8.72 -16.73
CA GLU A 129 14.09 -8.92 -17.81
C GLU A 129 14.80 -7.61 -18.19
N LEU A 130 14.05 -6.50 -18.28
CA LEU A 130 14.59 -5.18 -18.58
C LEU A 130 15.33 -4.57 -17.38
N TYR A 131 14.82 -4.79 -16.17
CA TYR A 131 15.31 -4.19 -14.92
C TYR A 131 15.48 -5.25 -13.82
N PRO A 132 16.55 -6.07 -13.87
CA PRO A 132 16.77 -7.15 -12.91
C PRO A 132 16.86 -6.70 -11.46
N ASP A 133 17.32 -5.48 -11.20
CA ASP A 133 17.46 -4.92 -9.85
C ASP A 133 16.21 -4.18 -9.34
N LEU A 134 15.21 -3.95 -10.20
CA LEU A 134 13.95 -3.31 -9.80
C LEU A 134 13.15 -4.23 -8.88
N LYS A 135 12.76 -3.73 -7.70
CA LYS A 135 11.80 -4.38 -6.81
C LYS A 135 10.38 -4.11 -7.30
N LEU A 136 9.57 -5.16 -7.36
CA LEU A 136 8.15 -5.06 -7.69
C LEU A 136 7.33 -5.19 -6.41
N HIS A 137 6.76 -4.08 -5.96
CA HIS A 137 5.70 -4.07 -4.95
C HIS A 137 4.38 -3.98 -5.71
N ALA A 138 3.87 -5.14 -6.14
CA ALA A 138 2.79 -5.20 -7.11
C ALA A 138 1.54 -5.88 -6.54
N LEU A 139 0.39 -5.32 -6.88
CA LEU A 139 -0.95 -5.80 -6.57
C LEU A 139 -1.32 -5.74 -5.08
N GLY A 140 -2.58 -5.37 -4.81
CA GLY A 140 -3.24 -5.56 -3.53
C GLY A 140 -4.09 -6.83 -3.50
N PRO A 141 -4.56 -7.25 -2.31
CA PRO A 141 -5.48 -8.39 -2.19
C PRO A 141 -6.73 -8.32 -3.09
N PRO A 142 -7.37 -7.15 -3.30
CA PRO A 142 -8.51 -7.04 -4.22
C PRO A 142 -8.16 -7.31 -5.68
N GLU A 143 -6.96 -6.93 -6.13
CA GLU A 143 -6.49 -7.19 -7.50
C GLU A 143 -6.21 -8.69 -7.67
N ILE A 144 -5.57 -9.32 -6.69
CA ILE A 144 -5.33 -10.78 -6.70
C ILE A 144 -6.64 -11.56 -6.72
N ALA A 145 -7.67 -11.11 -6.00
CA ALA A 145 -8.97 -11.76 -5.99
C ALA A 145 -9.78 -11.54 -7.28
N HIS A 146 -9.45 -10.50 -8.06
CA HIS A 146 -10.08 -10.19 -9.34
C HIS A 146 -9.48 -10.97 -10.52
N VAL A 147 -8.16 -11.19 -10.49
CA VAL A 147 -7.38 -11.88 -11.53
C VAL A 147 -7.58 -13.38 -11.51
#